data_AF-A0A0Q7W757-F1
#
_entry.id   AF-A0A0Q7W757-F1
#
_cell.length_a   1.000
_cell.length_b   1.000
_cell.length_c   1.000
_cell.angle_alpha   90.00
_cell.angle_beta   90.00
_cell.angle_gamma   90.00
#
_symmetry.space_group_name_H-M   'P 1'
#
loop_
_entity.id
_entity.type
_entity.pdbx_description
1 polymer ?
#
loop_
_entity_poly.entity_id
_entity_poly.type
_entity_poly.pdbx_seq_one_letter_code
_entity_poly.pdbx_strand_id
1 'polypeptide(L)'
;MTHDVLIAVAERHPRFEKNVAGDFYTTGDCLQCNVPEEAAPDLLAELNPENSDTYFIRQPISPSEVEQACNAILSCCMDALRYGGTDPNIIRRLGNRASSSDFVLPGGPVRFPGENDFSWQSQDGSPMGWFSRFWKRFHRV
;
A
#
# COMPACT_ATOMS: atom_id res chain seq x y z
N MET A 1 11.00 -27.26 4.73
CA MET A 1 10.15 -26.41 3.87
C MET A 1 8.91 -26.07 4.67
N THR A 2 8.92 -24.95 5.37
CA THR A 2 7.71 -24.42 6.02
C THR A 2 6.78 -23.99 4.90
N HIS A 3 5.65 -24.67 4.76
CA HIS A 3 4.59 -24.19 3.90
C HIS A 3 4.00 -22.98 4.61
N ASP A 4 4.14 -21.79 4.02
CA ASP A 4 3.51 -20.59 4.52
C ASP A 4 1.99 -20.79 4.41
N VAL A 5 1.34 -21.11 5.53
CA VAL A 5 -0.12 -21.20 5.62
C VAL A 5 -0.68 -19.79 5.44
N LEU A 6 -1.66 -19.61 4.57
CA LEU A 6 -2.34 -18.32 4.36
C LEU A 6 -3.70 -18.34 5.04
N ILE A 7 -4.06 -17.23 5.69
CA ILE A 7 -5.34 -17.00 6.32
C ILE A 7 -6.08 -15.97 5.47
N ALA A 8 -7.19 -16.37 4.86
CA ALA A 8 -8.04 -15.45 4.10
C ALA A 8 -8.74 -14.48 5.05
N VAL A 9 -8.74 -13.20 4.70
CA VAL A 9 -9.54 -12.17 5.38
C VAL A 9 -11.00 -12.37 5.00
N ALA A 10 -11.87 -12.50 6.00
CA ALA A 10 -13.28 -12.82 5.79
C ALA A 10 -14.05 -11.72 5.03
N GLU A 11 -13.71 -10.46 5.31
CA GLU A 11 -14.27 -9.30 4.62
C GLU A 11 -13.40 -8.98 3.40
N ARG A 12 -13.78 -9.50 2.24
CA ARG A 12 -13.19 -9.09 0.97
C ARG A 12 -13.85 -7.81 0.49
N HIS A 13 -13.04 -6.79 0.24
CA HIS A 13 -13.53 -5.55 -0.31
C HIS A 13 -13.88 -5.73 -1.80
N PRO A 14 -14.93 -5.06 -2.29
CA PRO A 14 -15.22 -5.08 -3.72
C PRO A 14 -14.05 -4.45 -4.49
N ARG A 15 -13.71 -5.06 -5.61
CA ARG A 15 -12.70 -4.50 -6.53
C ARG A 15 -13.37 -3.43 -7.36
N PHE A 16 -12.75 -2.26 -7.44
CA PHE A 16 -13.26 -1.19 -8.28
C PHE A 16 -13.22 -1.60 -9.76
N GLU A 17 -14.29 -1.27 -10.50
CA GLU A 17 -14.54 -1.78 -11.84
C GLU A 17 -13.49 -1.35 -12.88
N LYS A 18 -12.85 -0.19 -12.67
CA LYS A 18 -11.82 0.33 -13.58
C LYS A 18 -10.46 -0.35 -13.43
N ASN A 19 -10.25 -1.18 -12.39
CA ASN A 19 -8.99 -1.90 -12.25
C ASN A 19 -8.77 -2.85 -13.42
N VAL A 20 -7.54 -2.89 -13.89
CA VAL A 20 -7.04 -4.04 -14.64
C VAL A 20 -7.13 -5.31 -13.79
N ALA A 21 -7.42 -6.45 -14.43
CA ALA A 21 -7.44 -7.73 -13.73
C ALA A 21 -6.04 -8.07 -13.17
N GLY A 22 -6.01 -8.56 -11.92
CA GLY A 22 -4.77 -9.04 -11.28
C GLY A 22 -4.79 -8.92 -9.76
N ASP A 23 -3.64 -9.09 -9.13
CA ASP A 23 -3.54 -9.19 -7.68
C ASP A 23 -3.57 -7.82 -6.98
N PHE A 24 -2.98 -6.80 -7.59
CA PHE A 24 -3.00 -5.43 -7.09
C PHE A 24 -4.27 -4.72 -7.55
N TYR A 25 -5.00 -4.11 -6.61
CA TYR A 25 -6.27 -3.47 -6.91
C TYR A 25 -6.59 -2.32 -5.95
N THR A 26 -7.58 -1.51 -6.31
CA THR A 26 -8.21 -0.52 -5.42
C THR A 26 -9.68 -0.85 -5.14
N THR A 27 -10.20 -0.38 -4.01
CA THR A 27 -11.63 -0.43 -3.66
C THR A 27 -12.43 0.74 -4.26
N GLY A 28 -11.75 1.80 -4.72
CA GLY A 28 -12.37 3.01 -5.29
C GLY A 28 -12.55 4.15 -4.28
N ASP A 29 -12.12 3.97 -3.03
CA ASP A 29 -12.27 4.98 -1.95
C ASP A 29 -11.13 6.04 -1.99
N CYS A 30 -10.99 6.76 -3.10
CA CYS A 30 -9.93 7.77 -3.30
C CYS A 30 -10.29 9.15 -2.71
N LEU A 31 -9.32 9.81 -2.07
CA LEU A 31 -9.42 11.22 -1.64
C LEU A 31 -8.62 12.20 -2.54
N GLN A 32 -8.14 11.74 -3.68
CA GLN A 32 -7.39 12.54 -4.67
C GLN A 32 -6.14 13.23 -4.10
N CYS A 33 -5.41 12.58 -3.18
CA CYS A 33 -4.20 13.17 -2.60
C CYS A 33 -2.94 13.07 -3.49
N ASN A 34 -3.02 12.35 -4.61
CA ASN A 34 -1.93 12.10 -5.59
C ASN A 34 -0.72 11.29 -5.08
N VAL A 35 -0.71 10.92 -3.80
CA VAL A 35 0.43 10.22 -3.18
C VAL A 35 0.63 8.81 -3.76
N PRO A 36 -0.40 7.95 -3.90
CA PRO A 36 -0.19 6.62 -4.50
C PRO A 36 0.32 6.70 -5.94
N GLU A 37 -0.21 7.64 -6.73
CA GLU A 37 0.16 7.86 -8.13
C GLU A 37 1.62 8.28 -8.26
N GLU A 38 2.13 9.14 -7.38
CA GLU A 38 3.54 9.51 -7.38
C GLU A 38 4.47 8.33 -7.01
N ALA A 39 4.01 7.41 -6.18
CA ALA A 39 4.78 6.22 -5.79
C ALA A 39 4.83 5.16 -6.91
N ALA A 40 3.82 5.11 -7.77
CA ALA A 40 3.67 4.10 -8.83
C ALA A 40 3.03 4.68 -10.11
N PRO A 41 3.65 5.69 -10.75
CA PRO A 41 3.01 6.50 -11.80
C PRO A 41 2.64 5.70 -13.04
N ASP A 42 3.42 4.67 -13.37
CA ASP A 42 3.13 3.85 -14.53
C ASP A 42 2.10 2.75 -14.23
N LEU A 43 1.80 2.45 -12.96
CA LEU A 43 0.88 1.38 -12.55
C LEU A 43 -0.53 1.88 -12.27
N LEU A 44 -0.67 3.14 -11.84
CA LEU A 44 -1.93 3.75 -11.44
C LEU A 44 -2.41 4.76 -12.47
N ALA A 45 -3.73 4.92 -12.55
CA ALA A 45 -4.34 5.99 -13.32
C ALA A 45 -3.94 7.36 -12.75
N GLU A 46 -3.54 8.27 -13.63
CA GLU A 46 -3.26 9.66 -13.26
C GLU A 46 -4.54 10.35 -12.75
N LEU A 47 -4.42 11.07 -11.64
CA LEU A 47 -5.49 11.95 -11.17
C LEU A 47 -5.44 13.28 -11.92
N ASN A 48 -6.55 13.67 -12.52
CA ASN A 48 -6.68 14.90 -13.28
C ASN A 48 -8.14 15.40 -13.28
N PRO A 49 -8.48 16.54 -13.90
CA PRO A 49 -9.85 17.05 -13.90
C PRO A 49 -10.90 16.12 -14.54
N GLU A 50 -10.47 15.15 -15.37
CA GLU A 50 -11.33 14.17 -16.03
C GLU A 50 -11.34 12.81 -15.30
N ASN A 51 -10.37 12.54 -14.43
CA ASN A 51 -10.27 11.32 -13.63
C ASN A 51 -10.00 11.62 -12.15
N SER A 52 -11.03 11.45 -11.32
CA SER A 52 -10.96 11.59 -9.87
C SER A 52 -10.63 10.29 -9.12
N ASP A 53 -10.56 9.16 -9.83
CA ASP A 53 -10.42 7.85 -9.21
C ASP A 53 -8.99 7.34 -9.36
N THR A 54 -8.41 6.83 -8.27
CA THR A 54 -7.19 6.02 -8.33
C THR A 54 -7.55 4.59 -8.68
N TYR A 55 -6.83 3.92 -9.58
CA TYR A 55 -6.97 2.49 -9.90
C TYR A 55 -5.78 1.96 -10.68
N PHE A 56 -5.55 0.65 -10.63
CA PHE A 56 -4.46 0.02 -11.38
C PHE A 56 -4.82 -0.07 -12.87
N ILE A 57 -4.02 0.57 -13.72
CA ILE A 57 -4.14 0.49 -15.20
C ILE A 57 -3.33 -0.68 -15.78
N ARG A 58 -2.33 -1.17 -15.05
CA ARG A 58 -1.60 -2.41 -15.34
C ARG A 58 -1.08 -3.06 -14.06
N GLN A 59 -0.82 -4.36 -14.12
CA GLN A 59 -0.16 -5.08 -13.02
C GLN A 59 1.36 -4.91 -13.09
N PRO A 60 2.07 -4.92 -11.94
CA PRO A 60 3.53 -4.95 -11.93
C PRO A 60 4.05 -6.27 -12.50
N ILE A 61 5.08 -6.21 -13.35
CA ILE A 61 5.70 -7.39 -13.98
C ILE A 61 7.16 -7.61 -13.56
N SER A 62 7.79 -6.59 -12.97
CA SER A 62 9.16 -6.66 -12.46
C SER A 62 9.20 -6.47 -10.93
N PRO A 63 10.27 -6.95 -10.26
CA PRO A 63 10.44 -6.71 -8.81
C PRO A 63 10.44 -5.22 -8.42
N SER A 64 10.96 -4.35 -9.30
CA SER A 64 10.94 -2.91 -9.07
C SER A 64 9.52 -2.33 -9.06
N GLU A 65 8.68 -2.80 -9.96
CA GLU A 65 7.28 -2.35 -10.03
C GLU A 65 6.44 -2.94 -8.89
N VAL A 66 6.73 -4.17 -8.46
CA VAL A 66 6.11 -4.75 -7.26
C VAL A 66 6.41 -3.87 -6.03
N GLU A 67 7.64 -3.39 -5.91
CA GLU A 67 8.02 -2.48 -4.83
C GLU A 67 7.30 -1.12 -4.95
N GLN A 68 7.18 -0.55 -6.15
CA GLN A 68 6.37 0.66 -6.37
C GLN A 68 4.90 0.46 -5.98
N ALA A 69 4.28 -0.65 -6.40
CA ALA A 69 2.91 -0.99 -6.02
C ALA A 69 2.74 -1.14 -4.50
N CYS A 70 3.72 -1.78 -3.83
CA CYS A 70 3.71 -1.88 -2.37
C CYS A 70 3.83 -0.51 -1.70
N ASN A 71 4.64 0.39 -2.26
CA ASN A 71 4.78 1.75 -1.74
C ASN A 71 3.50 2.56 -1.91
N ALA A 72 2.81 2.42 -3.06
CA ALA A 72 1.51 3.05 -3.29
C ALA A 72 0.43 2.54 -2.31
N ILE A 73 0.41 1.24 -2.01
CA ILE A 73 -0.49 0.67 -0.99
C ILE A 73 -0.21 1.28 0.39
N LEU A 74 1.06 1.29 0.82
CA LEU A 74 1.45 1.77 2.15
C LEU A 74 1.34 3.28 2.32
N SER A 75 1.30 4.03 1.21
CA SER A 75 1.15 5.48 1.22
C SER A 75 -0.30 5.94 1.06
N CYS A 76 -1.23 5.01 0.78
CA CYS A 76 -2.64 5.33 0.62
C CYS A 76 -3.24 5.86 1.94
N CYS A 77 -3.83 7.05 1.90
CA CYS A 77 -4.39 7.71 3.07
C CYS A 77 -5.68 7.04 3.62
N MET A 78 -6.31 6.18 2.84
CA MET A 78 -7.61 5.55 3.15
C MET A 78 -7.57 4.01 3.13
N ASP A 79 -6.39 3.39 3.00
CA ASP A 79 -6.25 1.94 2.81
C ASP A 79 -7.09 1.39 1.63
N ALA A 80 -7.31 2.22 0.60
CA ALA A 80 -8.11 1.87 -0.58
C ALA A 80 -7.37 0.95 -1.56
N LEU A 81 -6.03 1.03 -1.62
CA LEU A 81 -5.20 0.16 -2.44
C LEU A 81 -4.83 -1.11 -1.67
N ARG A 82 -4.90 -2.26 -2.33
CA ARG A 82 -4.83 -3.58 -1.68
C ARG A 82 -4.13 -4.62 -2.55
N TYR A 83 -3.62 -5.66 -1.90
CA TYR A 83 -3.07 -6.85 -2.54
C TYR A 83 -3.93 -8.08 -2.28
N GLY A 84 -4.54 -8.61 -3.33
CA GLY A 84 -5.38 -9.81 -3.29
C GLY A 84 -4.67 -11.10 -3.70
N GLY A 85 -3.36 -11.06 -3.96
CA GLY A 85 -2.57 -12.24 -4.28
C GLY A 85 -2.06 -12.98 -3.04
N THR A 86 -1.33 -14.06 -3.26
CA THR A 86 -0.91 -15.01 -2.22
C THR A 86 0.59 -15.06 -1.98
N ASP A 87 1.39 -14.16 -2.56
CA ASP A 87 2.84 -14.14 -2.34
C ASP A 87 3.16 -13.69 -0.91
N PRO A 88 3.77 -14.56 -0.08
CA PRO A 88 4.04 -14.25 1.31
C PRO A 88 5.10 -13.15 1.49
N ASN A 89 5.97 -12.91 0.50
CA ASN A 89 6.93 -11.81 0.55
C ASN A 89 6.23 -10.45 0.39
N ILE A 90 5.25 -10.36 -0.51
CA ILE A 90 4.44 -9.16 -0.70
C ILE A 90 3.58 -8.91 0.54
N ILE A 91 2.94 -9.95 1.09
CA ILE A 91 2.13 -9.84 2.32
C ILE A 91 3.00 -9.32 3.49
N ARG A 92 4.22 -9.83 3.68
CA ARG A 92 5.16 -9.31 4.69
C ARG A 92 5.59 -7.88 4.39
N ARG A 93 5.86 -7.54 3.13
CA ARG A 93 6.24 -6.19 2.69
C ARG A 93 5.16 -5.16 3.01
N LEU A 94 3.90 -5.57 2.97
CA LEU A 94 2.71 -4.77 3.30
C LEU A 94 2.35 -4.79 4.81
N GLY A 95 3.22 -5.35 5.65
CA GLY A 95 3.04 -5.36 7.10
C GLY A 95 2.16 -6.50 7.62
N ASN A 96 1.77 -7.45 6.77
CA ASN A 96 0.91 -8.60 7.13
C ASN A 96 -0.43 -8.17 7.77
N ARG A 97 -1.19 -7.29 7.10
CA ARG A 97 -2.42 -6.68 7.64
C ARG A 97 -3.62 -6.93 6.75
N ALA A 98 -4.76 -7.10 7.41
CA ALA A 98 -6.05 -7.20 6.75
C ALA A 98 -6.51 -5.89 6.07
N SER A 99 -5.91 -4.73 6.39
CA SER A 99 -6.21 -3.47 5.71
C SER A 99 -5.51 -3.35 4.34
N SER A 100 -4.37 -4.00 4.15
CA SER A 100 -3.55 -3.89 2.94
C SER A 100 -3.56 -5.15 2.07
N SER A 101 -4.07 -6.28 2.57
CA SER A 101 -4.14 -7.53 1.81
C SER A 101 -5.37 -8.38 2.13
N ASP A 102 -5.81 -9.18 1.15
CA ASP A 102 -6.90 -10.16 1.30
C ASP A 102 -6.44 -11.44 2.01
N PHE A 103 -5.13 -11.62 2.19
CA PHE A 103 -4.54 -12.75 2.89
C PHE A 103 -3.52 -12.26 3.92
N VAL A 104 -3.45 -12.96 5.04
CA VAL A 104 -2.43 -12.74 6.07
C VAL A 104 -1.72 -14.05 6.41
N LEU A 105 -0.50 -13.92 6.89
CA LEU A 105 0.33 -15.00 7.38
C LEU A 105 0.14 -15.19 8.90
N PRO A 106 0.31 -16.42 9.41
CA PRO A 106 0.43 -16.69 10.83
C PRO A 106 1.53 -15.83 11.48
N GLY A 107 1.33 -15.49 12.76
CA GLY A 107 2.28 -14.66 13.52
C GLY A 107 1.88 -13.20 13.65
N GLY A 108 0.80 -12.77 12.99
CA GLY A 108 0.22 -11.44 13.14
C GLY A 108 0.97 -10.32 12.41
N PRO A 109 0.54 -9.06 12.57
CA PRO A 109 1.09 -7.93 11.84
C PRO A 109 2.59 -7.74 12.07
N VAL A 110 3.31 -7.44 10.99
CA VAL A 110 4.69 -6.97 11.05
C VAL A 110 4.65 -5.47 11.32
N ARG A 111 5.35 -5.05 12.38
CA ARG A 111 5.48 -3.62 12.72
C ARG A 111 6.60 -2.99 11.92
N PHE A 112 6.34 -1.82 11.36
CA PHE A 112 7.40 -1.03 10.72
C PHE A 112 8.24 -0.32 11.79
N PRO A 113 9.55 -0.12 11.56
CA PRO A 113 10.37 0.69 12.45
C PRO A 113 9.74 2.08 12.67
N GLY A 114 9.55 2.46 13.94
CA GLY A 114 8.98 3.77 14.31
C GLY A 114 7.45 3.87 14.28
N GLU A 115 6.72 2.82 13.90
CA GLU A 115 5.25 2.87 13.76
C GLU A 115 4.51 3.19 15.08
N ASN A 116 5.10 2.86 16.22
CA ASN A 116 4.57 3.18 17.55
C ASN A 116 5.54 4.03 18.37
N ASP A 117 6.46 4.71 17.69
CA ASP A 117 7.35 5.65 18.36
C ASP A 117 6.57 6.91 18.70
N PHE A 118 5.91 6.89 19.86
CA PHE A 118 5.19 8.03 20.42
C PHE A 118 6.12 9.09 21.04
N SER A 119 7.42 9.08 20.74
CA SER A 119 8.38 10.10 21.19
C SER A 119 8.16 11.50 20.57
N TRP A 120 6.99 11.74 19.94
CA TRP A 120 6.43 13.02 19.48
C TRP A 120 6.33 14.14 20.52
N GLN A 121 6.73 13.92 21.78
CA GLN A 121 7.11 15.04 22.64
C GLN A 121 8.49 15.55 22.19
N SER A 122 8.47 16.18 21.01
CA SER A 122 9.59 16.78 20.33
C SER A 122 10.31 17.78 21.25
N GLN A 123 11.63 17.64 21.38
CA GLN A 123 12.47 18.73 21.93
C GLN A 123 12.65 19.89 20.92
N ASP A 124 12.14 19.77 19.69
CA ASP A 124 12.38 20.74 18.60
C ASP A 124 11.12 21.26 17.89
N GLY A 125 9.92 20.88 18.33
CA GLY A 125 8.66 21.51 17.89
C GLY A 125 8.30 21.40 16.40
N SER A 126 8.94 20.51 15.62
CA SER A 126 8.66 20.34 14.18
C SER A 126 7.84 19.06 13.90
N PRO A 127 6.71 19.13 13.15
CA PRO A 127 5.87 17.98 12.88
C PRO A 127 6.34 17.25 11.62
N MET A 128 7.16 16.20 11.75
CA MET A 128 7.43 15.30 10.61
C MET A 128 7.11 13.85 10.97
N GLY A 129 5.87 13.46 10.66
CA GLY A 129 5.25 12.12 10.81
C GLY A 129 6.11 10.95 10.31
N TRP A 130 5.81 9.71 10.75
CA TRP A 130 6.38 8.49 10.15
C TRP A 130 6.17 8.47 8.63
N PHE A 131 5.02 8.95 8.16
CA PHE A 131 4.74 9.15 6.75
C PHE A 131 5.75 10.10 6.07
N SER A 132 6.18 11.17 6.74
CA SER A 132 7.25 12.05 6.22
C SER A 132 8.62 11.37 6.21
N ARG A 133 8.93 10.52 7.20
CA ARG A 133 10.19 9.74 7.21
C ARG A 133 10.20 8.68 6.12
N PHE A 134 9.05 8.04 5.90
CA PHE A 134 8.79 7.16 4.78
C PHE A 134 8.97 7.94 3.47
N TRP A 135 8.30 9.09 3.31
CA TRP A 135 8.42 9.97 2.13
C TRP A 135 9.85 10.48 1.87
N LYS A 136 10.57 10.94 2.90
CA LYS A 136 11.99 11.36 2.83
C LYS A 136 12.92 10.22 2.43
N ARG A 137 12.54 8.97 2.69
CA ARG A 137 13.29 7.78 2.23
C ARG A 137 13.16 7.58 0.72
N PHE A 138 12.04 7.97 0.11
CA PHE A 138 11.78 7.84 -1.33
C PHE A 138 12.29 9.04 -2.15
N HIS A 139 12.26 10.26 -1.60
CA HIS A 139 12.75 11.47 -2.27
C HIS A 139 14.09 11.93 -1.72
N ARG A 140 15.13 11.13 -1.91
CA ARG A 140 16.52 11.51 -1.57
C ARG A 140 16.93 12.73 -2.42
N VAL A 141 16.73 13.94 -1.90
CA VAL A 141 17.48 15.15 -2.24
C VAL A 141 18.47 15.40 -1.11
#